data_AF-A0A949Y797-F1
#
_entry.id   AF-A0A949Y797-F1
#
_cell.length_a   1.000
_cell.length_b   1.000
_cell.length_c   1.000
_cell.angle_alpha   90.00
_cell.angle_beta   90.00
_cell.angle_gamma   90.00
#
_symmetry.space_group_name_H-M   'P 1'
#
loop_
_entity.id
_entity.type
_entity.pdbx_description
1 polymer ?
#
loop_
_entity_poly.entity_id
_entity_poly.type
_entity_poly.pdbx_seq_one_letter_code
_entity_poly.pdbx_strand_id
1 'polypeptide(L)'
;FYFETPKSDADVMTVYAMLDGPSIAGAYRFDLHRTKGVVMEVEPALFLRKDVERLGIAPATSMYWFSETKKPTAIDWRPEVHDSDGLAMWTSGGEHLWRPLNAPQHIEVSSFNDTDPRGFGLLQRDRNFDHYLDGVFYDRRPSLWIEPLNPFGKGAIQLIEIPTGDEIHDNIVATWVPGDPAKAGTSYRLRYRLHWLADEPFPTPLARCVATRMGNGGVPGQPRPQGVRKFMIEFLGGPLADLPFGVKPEPVLWASRGTFSYIFTEAVPDGVSGHWRAQFDLTATGNDPVDMKLYLKSGDKVLSETWVYQYLPFPTGGMGQVW
;
A
#
# COMPACT_ATOMS: atom_id res chain seq x y z
N PHE A 1 -5.38 18.71 -24.64
CA PHE A 1 -4.06 18.98 -24.06
C PHE A 1 -3.39 20.10 -24.82
N TYR A 2 -2.51 20.85 -24.16
CA TYR A 2 -1.68 21.90 -24.75
C TYR A 2 -0.25 21.70 -24.28
N PHE A 3 0.71 21.68 -25.19
CA PHE A 3 2.12 21.44 -24.87
C PHE A 3 2.87 22.76 -25.02
N GLU A 4 3.66 23.13 -24.01
CA GLU A 4 4.57 24.26 -24.13
C GLU A 4 5.85 23.81 -24.84
N THR A 5 6.25 24.54 -25.88
CA THR A 5 7.53 24.28 -26.55
C THR A 5 8.67 24.60 -25.58
N PRO A 6 9.48 23.60 -25.17
CA PRO A 6 10.57 23.84 -24.24
C PRO A 6 11.62 24.76 -24.86
N LYS A 7 12.30 25.56 -24.04
CA LYS A 7 13.52 26.26 -24.46
C LYS A 7 14.61 25.24 -24.78
N SER A 8 15.57 25.61 -25.61
CA SER A 8 16.62 24.70 -26.12
C SER A 8 17.45 24.01 -25.02
N ASP A 9 17.47 24.56 -23.81
CA ASP A 9 18.20 24.11 -22.63
C ASP A 9 17.29 23.69 -21.46
N ALA A 10 15.97 23.68 -21.66
CA ALA A 10 15.03 23.31 -20.61
C ALA A 10 15.06 21.79 -20.33
N ASP A 11 15.08 21.44 -19.05
CA ASP A 11 15.01 20.07 -18.54
C ASP A 11 13.59 19.68 -18.08
N VAL A 12 12.60 20.50 -18.43
CA VAL A 12 11.19 20.36 -18.08
C VAL A 12 10.33 20.36 -19.34
N MET A 13 9.35 19.45 -19.36
CA MET A 13 8.27 19.44 -20.35
C MET A 13 6.98 19.88 -19.65
N THR A 14 6.42 21.00 -20.07
CA THR A 14 5.16 21.51 -19.51
C THR A 14 3.98 21.12 -20.39
N VAL A 15 2.98 20.50 -19.77
CA VAL A 15 1.72 20.07 -20.41
C VAL A 15 0.55 20.65 -19.65
N TYR A 16 -0.37 21.29 -20.35
CA TYR A 16 -1.65 21.71 -19.81
C TYR A 16 -2.78 20.79 -20.25
N ALA A 17 -3.74 20.55 -19.36
CA ALA A 17 -4.93 19.78 -19.67
C ALA A 17 -6.18 20.48 -19.17
N MET A 18 -7.25 20.39 -19.97
CA MET A 18 -8.60 20.74 -19.52
C MET A 18 -9.30 19.45 -19.09
N LEU A 19 -9.87 19.45 -17.89
CA LEU A 19 -10.78 18.42 -17.41
C LEU A 19 -12.21 18.91 -17.59
N ASP A 20 -13.03 18.12 -18.27
CA ASP A 20 -14.45 18.41 -18.46
C ASP A 20 -15.27 17.16 -18.12
N GLY A 21 -16.10 17.27 -17.09
CA GLY A 21 -16.95 16.19 -16.61
C GLY A 21 -18.37 16.66 -16.24
N PRO A 22 -19.31 15.72 -16.03
CA PRO A 22 -20.70 16.07 -15.72
C PRO A 22 -20.88 16.88 -14.42
N SER A 23 -20.03 16.65 -13.42
CA SER A 23 -20.08 17.25 -12.09
C SER A 23 -18.88 18.13 -11.75
N ILE A 24 -17.85 18.18 -12.59
CA ILE A 24 -16.60 18.88 -12.32
C ILE A 24 -15.99 19.42 -13.62
N ALA A 25 -15.38 20.59 -13.55
CA ALA A 25 -14.46 21.11 -14.56
C ALA A 25 -13.10 21.34 -13.90
N GLY A 26 -12.03 21.36 -14.70
CA GLY A 26 -10.73 21.75 -14.18
C GLY A 26 -9.72 22.13 -15.25
N ALA A 27 -8.65 22.77 -14.81
CA ALA A 27 -7.46 23.04 -15.59
C ALA A 27 -6.26 22.51 -14.83
N TYR A 28 -5.38 21.80 -15.52
CA TYR A 28 -4.16 21.23 -14.95
C TYR A 28 -2.97 21.83 -15.67
N ARG A 29 -1.91 22.11 -14.89
CA ARG A 29 -0.55 22.21 -15.38
C ARG A 29 0.25 21.02 -14.85
N PHE A 30 0.98 20.37 -15.73
CA PHE A 30 1.93 19.32 -15.44
C PHE A 30 3.31 19.78 -15.86
N ASP A 31 4.26 19.82 -14.94
CA ASP A 31 5.67 20.05 -15.23
C ASP A 31 6.41 18.72 -15.04
N LEU A 32 6.86 18.11 -16.14
CA LEU A 32 7.45 16.77 -16.17
C LEU A 32 8.97 16.87 -16.24
N HIS A 33 9.65 16.21 -15.30
CA HIS A 33 11.10 16.15 -15.20
C HIS A 33 11.59 14.71 -15.39
N ARG A 34 12.56 14.52 -16.29
CA ARG A 34 13.27 13.25 -16.44
C ARG A 34 14.43 13.20 -15.45
N THR A 35 14.35 12.28 -14.49
CA THR A 35 15.40 12.05 -13.48
C THR A 35 15.89 10.60 -13.58
N LYS A 36 16.22 9.96 -12.45
CA LYS A 36 16.37 8.49 -12.38
C LYS A 36 15.07 7.75 -12.73
N GLY A 37 13.92 8.43 -12.58
CA GLY A 37 12.62 8.00 -13.09
C GLY A 37 11.89 9.18 -13.73
N VAL A 38 10.62 9.38 -13.41
CA VAL A 38 9.86 10.56 -13.83
C VAL A 38 9.31 11.24 -12.59
N VAL A 39 9.52 12.55 -12.50
CA VAL A 39 8.91 13.38 -11.47
C VAL A 39 7.97 14.35 -12.17
N MET A 40 6.72 14.41 -11.74
CA MET A 40 5.73 15.33 -12.31
C MET A 40 5.20 16.24 -11.22
N GLU A 41 5.36 17.54 -11.36
CA GLU A 41 4.64 18.51 -10.55
C GLU A 41 3.27 18.78 -11.18
N VAL A 42 2.22 18.78 -10.37
CA VAL A 42 0.83 18.89 -10.82
C VAL A 42 0.13 20.01 -10.07
N GLU A 43 -0.41 20.96 -10.82
CA GLU A 43 -1.17 22.11 -10.31
C GLU A 43 -2.59 22.09 -10.90
N PRO A 44 -3.56 21.43 -10.24
CA PRO A 44 -4.94 21.49 -10.69
C PRO A 44 -5.69 22.68 -10.06
N ALA A 45 -6.53 23.28 -10.89
CA ALA A 45 -7.63 24.14 -10.50
C ALA A 45 -8.95 23.42 -10.82
N LEU A 46 -9.68 22.98 -9.80
CA LEU A 46 -10.91 22.20 -9.93
C LEU A 46 -12.11 23.04 -9.51
N PHE A 47 -13.24 22.87 -10.22
CA PHE A 47 -14.49 23.60 -10.01
C PHE A 47 -15.66 22.64 -10.08
N LEU A 48 -16.39 22.46 -8.96
CA LEU A 48 -17.52 21.55 -8.91
C LEU A 48 -18.78 22.20 -9.51
N ARG A 49 -19.37 21.52 -10.49
CA ARG A 49 -20.63 21.91 -11.16
C ARG A 49 -21.86 21.40 -10.41
N LYS A 50 -21.71 20.27 -9.72
CA LYS A 50 -22.76 19.57 -8.97
C LYS A 50 -22.17 19.06 -7.67
N ASP A 51 -23.03 18.72 -6.72
CA ASP A 51 -22.63 17.97 -5.54
C ASP A 51 -22.02 16.62 -5.97
N VAL A 52 -20.93 16.24 -5.32
CA VAL A 52 -20.22 14.98 -5.54
C VAL A 52 -20.18 14.23 -4.22
N GLU A 53 -20.65 12.99 -4.22
CA GLU A 53 -20.71 12.17 -3.00
C GLU A 53 -19.30 11.80 -2.49
N ARG A 54 -18.39 11.46 -3.40
CA ARG A 54 -16.99 11.14 -3.10
C ARG A 54 -16.07 11.78 -4.13
N LEU A 55 -15.32 12.81 -3.72
CA LEU A 55 -14.33 13.48 -4.54
C LEU A 55 -12.94 12.93 -4.23
N GLY A 56 -12.34 12.21 -5.18
CA GLY A 56 -10.95 11.78 -5.11
C GLY A 56 -9.99 12.82 -5.71
N ILE A 57 -8.97 13.20 -4.95
CA ILE A 57 -7.87 14.08 -5.34
C ILE A 57 -6.60 13.25 -5.48
N ALA A 58 -5.79 13.59 -6.48
CA ALA A 58 -4.53 12.91 -6.82
C ALA A 58 -4.70 11.37 -6.84
N PRO A 59 -5.66 10.83 -7.63
CA PRO A 59 -5.90 9.40 -7.67
C PRO A 59 -4.72 8.67 -8.32
N ALA A 60 -4.39 7.50 -7.76
CA ALA A 60 -3.52 6.50 -8.33
C ALA A 60 -4.34 5.23 -8.57
N THR A 61 -4.17 4.60 -9.74
CA THR A 61 -4.73 3.28 -10.04
C THR A 61 -3.60 2.27 -10.22
N SER A 62 -3.89 1.01 -9.90
CA SER A 62 -2.98 -0.11 -10.05
C SER A 62 -3.77 -1.42 -10.17
N MET A 63 -3.06 -2.52 -10.39
CA MET A 63 -3.60 -3.87 -10.37
C MET A 63 -2.92 -4.73 -9.29
N TYR A 64 -3.69 -5.56 -8.60
CA TYR A 64 -3.23 -6.60 -7.69
C TYR A 64 -4.13 -7.83 -7.76
N TRP A 65 -3.59 -8.97 -8.20
CA TRP A 65 -4.35 -10.21 -8.34
C TRP A 65 -4.06 -11.23 -7.21
N PHE A 66 -2.79 -11.61 -7.02
CA PHE A 66 -2.39 -12.48 -5.92
C PHE A 66 -0.89 -12.33 -5.58
N SER A 67 -0.54 -12.75 -4.36
CA SER A 67 0.82 -12.80 -3.81
C SER A 67 0.94 -13.92 -2.76
N GLU A 68 1.99 -13.91 -1.93
CA GLU A 68 2.14 -14.91 -0.87
C GLU A 68 1.15 -14.77 0.29
N THR A 69 0.34 -13.70 0.29
CA THR A 69 -0.81 -13.55 1.20
C THR A 69 -1.98 -14.47 0.84
N LYS A 70 -2.18 -14.83 -0.42
CA LYS A 70 -3.32 -15.64 -0.87
C LYS A 70 -2.90 -16.55 -2.02
N LYS A 71 -2.66 -17.82 -1.71
CA LYS A 71 -2.23 -18.88 -2.65
C LYS A 71 -3.37 -19.86 -2.95
N PRO A 72 -4.38 -19.50 -3.77
CA PRO A 72 -5.34 -20.48 -4.23
C PRO A 72 -4.62 -21.53 -5.09
N THR A 73 -5.02 -22.79 -4.95
CA THR A 73 -4.34 -23.92 -5.60
C THR A 73 -4.31 -23.74 -7.12
N ALA A 74 -3.09 -23.72 -7.68
CA ALA A 74 -2.82 -23.74 -9.12
C ALA A 74 -3.62 -22.70 -9.95
N ILE A 75 -3.87 -21.52 -9.39
CA ILE A 75 -4.53 -20.43 -10.12
C ILE A 75 -3.70 -19.95 -11.32
N ASP A 76 -2.38 -20.01 -11.18
CA ASP A 76 -1.38 -19.60 -12.16
C ASP A 76 -0.06 -20.34 -11.84
N TRP A 77 0.90 -20.30 -12.75
CA TRP A 77 2.25 -20.84 -12.56
C TRP A 77 3.20 -19.82 -11.90
N ARG A 78 2.87 -18.53 -11.97
CA ARG A 78 3.61 -17.43 -11.34
C ARG A 78 3.37 -17.42 -9.83
N PRO A 79 4.38 -17.10 -9.01
CA PRO A 79 4.19 -16.93 -7.57
C PRO A 79 3.33 -15.71 -7.23
N GLU A 80 3.48 -14.61 -7.97
CA GLU A 80 2.82 -13.33 -7.73
C GLU A 80 2.49 -12.60 -9.04
N VAL A 81 1.40 -11.83 -9.04
CA VAL A 81 0.96 -11.03 -10.20
C VAL A 81 0.30 -9.73 -9.71
N HIS A 82 1.04 -8.62 -9.81
CA HIS A 82 0.58 -7.29 -9.44
C HIS A 82 1.51 -6.18 -9.94
N ASP A 83 0.98 -4.96 -10.03
CA ASP A 83 1.69 -3.73 -10.38
C ASP A 83 2.16 -2.94 -9.16
N SER A 84 1.57 -3.24 -8.00
CA SER A 84 1.92 -2.68 -6.69
C SER A 84 1.60 -3.72 -5.62
N ASP A 85 2.39 -3.76 -4.56
CA ASP A 85 2.22 -4.68 -3.43
C ASP A 85 1.60 -4.02 -2.19
N GLY A 86 1.61 -2.69 -2.12
CA GLY A 86 1.07 -1.97 -0.96
C GLY A 86 0.85 -0.49 -1.15
N LEU A 87 0.02 0.07 -0.27
CA LEU A 87 -0.11 1.50 -0.03
C LEU A 87 0.87 1.91 1.08
N ALA A 88 1.87 2.73 0.76
CA ALA A 88 2.69 3.40 1.76
C ALA A 88 2.11 4.78 2.09
N MET A 89 2.23 5.18 3.35
CA MET A 89 1.76 6.48 3.83
C MET A 89 2.75 7.08 4.81
N TRP A 90 2.99 8.38 4.68
CA TRP A 90 3.71 9.19 5.65
C TRP A 90 2.75 10.23 6.23
N THR A 91 2.30 9.98 7.46
CA THR A 91 1.25 10.77 8.09
C THR A 91 1.75 12.15 8.52
N SER A 92 0.82 13.08 8.75
CA SER A 92 1.13 14.40 9.31
C SER A 92 1.85 14.31 10.67
N GLY A 93 1.47 13.31 11.49
CA GLY A 93 2.07 12.97 12.78
C GLY A 93 3.47 12.37 12.68
N GLY A 94 3.96 12.07 11.47
CA GLY A 94 5.29 11.53 11.23
C GLY A 94 5.39 10.00 11.26
N GLU A 95 4.26 9.29 11.36
CA GLU A 95 4.24 7.83 11.28
C GLU A 95 4.40 7.38 9.82
N HIS A 96 5.17 6.31 9.63
CA HIS A 96 5.22 5.58 8.36
C HIS A 96 4.34 4.34 8.48
N LEU A 97 3.38 4.21 7.59
CA LEU A 97 2.45 3.09 7.52
C LEU A 97 2.64 2.34 6.21
N TRP A 98 2.59 1.02 6.29
CA TRP A 98 2.57 0.12 5.14
C TRP A 98 1.31 -0.73 5.17
N ARG A 99 0.46 -0.58 4.15
CA ARG A 99 -0.76 -1.37 3.95
C ARG A 99 -0.58 -2.28 2.73
N PRO A 100 -0.11 -3.54 2.90
CA PRO A 100 -0.08 -4.50 1.81
C PRO A 100 -1.46 -4.67 1.18
N LEU A 101 -1.56 -4.83 -0.12
CA LEU A 101 -2.83 -4.93 -0.85
C LEU A 101 -3.49 -6.31 -0.70
N ASN A 102 -4.79 -6.34 -0.95
CA ASN A 102 -5.63 -7.53 -1.02
C ASN A 102 -6.31 -7.64 -2.38
N ALA A 103 -6.68 -8.86 -2.74
CA ALA A 103 -7.65 -9.15 -3.81
C ALA A 103 -8.94 -9.69 -3.17
N PRO A 104 -9.85 -8.80 -2.73
CA PRO A 104 -11.05 -9.16 -1.97
C PRO A 104 -12.12 -9.82 -2.87
N GLN A 105 -13.13 -10.45 -2.24
CA GLN A 105 -14.30 -10.99 -2.95
C GLN A 105 -15.44 -9.97 -3.12
N HIS A 106 -15.40 -8.88 -2.35
CA HIS A 106 -16.31 -7.74 -2.44
C HIS A 106 -15.49 -6.45 -2.52
N ILE A 107 -16.11 -5.34 -2.90
CA ILE A 107 -15.43 -4.05 -2.89
C ILE A 107 -15.12 -3.67 -1.44
N GLU A 108 -13.85 -3.47 -1.13
CA GLU A 108 -13.39 -3.01 0.17
C GLU A 108 -12.91 -1.57 0.08
N VAL A 109 -13.25 -0.76 1.09
CA VAL A 109 -12.81 0.65 1.19
C VAL A 109 -12.18 0.86 2.55
N SER A 110 -10.85 0.99 2.58
CA SER A 110 -10.10 1.39 3.77
C SER A 110 -9.92 2.91 3.79
N SER A 111 -10.16 3.57 4.92
CA SER A 111 -10.01 5.02 5.07
C SER A 111 -9.04 5.35 6.21
N PHE A 112 -7.99 6.11 5.89
CA PHE A 112 -6.95 6.56 6.81
C PHE A 112 -7.07 8.07 6.99
N ASN A 113 -7.73 8.49 8.07
CA ASN A 113 -7.96 9.91 8.35
C ASN A 113 -6.64 10.61 8.69
N ASP A 114 -6.44 11.80 8.12
CA ASP A 114 -5.29 12.65 8.41
C ASP A 114 -5.64 14.14 8.19
N THR A 115 -4.73 15.03 8.55
CA THR A 115 -4.75 16.44 8.16
C THR A 115 -3.38 16.80 7.64
N ASP A 116 -3.27 17.07 6.33
CA ASP A 116 -2.00 17.36 5.66
C ASP A 116 -0.96 16.23 5.76
N PRO A 117 -1.23 15.04 5.17
CA PRO A 117 -0.24 13.96 5.12
C PRO A 117 1.01 14.43 4.37
N ARG A 118 2.18 13.92 4.77
CA ARG A 118 3.47 14.22 4.10
C ARG A 118 3.60 13.53 2.76
N GLY A 119 2.88 12.42 2.57
CA GLY A 119 2.70 11.78 1.28
C GLY A 119 2.12 10.38 1.39
N PHE A 120 1.74 9.81 0.26
CA PHE A 120 1.22 8.44 0.17
C PHE A 120 1.40 7.92 -1.25
N GLY A 121 1.36 6.61 -1.44
CA GLY A 121 1.57 6.04 -2.76
C GLY A 121 1.32 4.55 -2.87
N LEU A 122 1.05 4.08 -4.09
CA LEU A 122 1.06 2.66 -4.42
C LEU A 122 2.48 2.28 -4.81
N LEU A 123 3.08 1.38 -4.05
CA LEU A 123 4.47 0.96 -4.23
C LEU A 123 4.52 -0.46 -4.74
N GLN A 124 5.65 -0.77 -5.37
CA GLN A 124 6.09 -2.09 -5.77
C GLN A 124 7.44 -2.30 -5.08
N ARG A 125 7.41 -2.78 -3.84
CA ARG A 125 8.61 -3.04 -3.02
C ARG A 125 9.31 -4.32 -3.45
N ASP A 126 8.54 -5.34 -3.80
CA ASP A 126 9.11 -6.57 -4.34
C ASP A 126 9.51 -6.39 -5.81
N ARG A 127 10.80 -6.61 -6.05
CA ARG A 127 11.44 -6.46 -7.36
C ARG A 127 12.31 -7.67 -7.69
N ASN A 128 12.12 -8.79 -7.00
CA ASN A 128 12.80 -10.02 -7.33
C ASN A 128 12.10 -10.69 -8.51
N PHE A 129 12.82 -10.87 -9.62
CA PHE A 129 12.28 -11.55 -10.81
C PHE A 129 11.71 -12.94 -10.48
N ASP A 130 12.32 -13.68 -9.54
CA ASP A 130 11.91 -15.03 -9.20
C ASP A 130 10.51 -15.12 -8.57
N HIS A 131 9.93 -13.99 -8.17
CA HIS A 131 8.58 -13.93 -7.62
C HIS A 131 7.52 -13.70 -8.71
N TYR A 132 7.93 -13.30 -9.92
CA TYR A 132 7.03 -13.00 -11.05
C TYR A 132 7.24 -13.95 -12.24
N LEU A 133 8.50 -14.30 -12.54
CA LEU A 133 8.91 -15.27 -13.56
C LEU A 133 8.40 -14.99 -14.99
N ASP A 134 7.99 -13.75 -15.30
CA ASP A 134 7.32 -13.38 -16.56
C ASP A 134 8.00 -12.22 -17.31
N GLY A 135 7.89 -12.22 -18.64
CA GLY A 135 8.40 -11.20 -19.55
C GLY A 135 7.59 -9.91 -19.62
N VAL A 136 6.50 -9.77 -18.86
CA VAL A 136 5.78 -8.49 -18.68
C VAL A 136 6.37 -7.61 -17.56
N PHE A 137 7.46 -8.08 -16.91
CA PHE A 137 8.33 -7.32 -16.03
C PHE A 137 7.64 -6.59 -14.86
N TYR A 138 6.75 -7.28 -14.14
CA TYR A 138 6.11 -6.77 -12.91
C TYR A 138 7.15 -6.26 -11.90
N ASP A 139 8.28 -6.95 -11.74
CA ASP A 139 9.43 -6.58 -10.91
C ASP A 139 10.00 -5.17 -11.21
N ARG A 140 9.76 -4.66 -12.43
CA ARG A 140 10.29 -3.37 -12.90
C ARG A 140 9.23 -2.28 -12.99
N ARG A 141 7.96 -2.58 -12.70
CA ARG A 141 6.90 -1.57 -12.75
C ARG A 141 7.16 -0.48 -11.69
N PRO A 142 6.86 0.79 -12.01
CA PRO A 142 7.19 1.90 -11.15
C PRO A 142 6.29 1.91 -9.91
N SER A 143 6.85 2.33 -8.78
CA SER A 143 6.07 2.86 -7.66
C SER A 143 5.63 4.29 -7.97
N LEU A 144 4.44 4.67 -7.50
CA LEU A 144 3.94 6.03 -7.55
C LEU A 144 3.78 6.61 -6.15
N TRP A 145 4.50 7.68 -5.85
CA TRP A 145 4.34 8.46 -4.62
C TRP A 145 3.77 9.85 -4.89
N ILE A 146 2.73 10.22 -4.15
CA ILE A 146 2.10 11.55 -4.13
C ILE A 146 2.66 12.34 -2.94
N GLU A 147 3.34 13.45 -3.23
CA GLU A 147 3.85 14.42 -2.26
C GLU A 147 3.01 15.70 -2.35
N PRO A 148 2.15 16.01 -1.37
CA PRO A 148 1.50 17.30 -1.29
C PRO A 148 2.53 18.43 -1.15
N LEU A 149 2.50 19.42 -2.05
CA LEU A 149 3.36 20.61 -1.97
C LEU A 149 2.65 21.78 -1.28
N ASN A 150 1.32 21.77 -1.31
CA ASN A 150 0.46 22.62 -0.49
C ASN A 150 -0.42 21.73 0.41
N PRO A 151 -0.91 22.25 1.55
CA PRO A 151 -1.86 21.57 2.41
C PRO A 151 -3.07 20.99 1.65
N PHE A 152 -3.39 19.73 1.92
CA PHE A 152 -4.60 19.06 1.44
C PHE A 152 -5.79 19.27 2.39
N GLY A 153 -5.54 19.79 3.59
CA GLY A 153 -6.50 19.98 4.67
C GLY A 153 -6.83 18.67 5.39
N LYS A 154 -7.95 18.69 6.10
CA LYS A 154 -8.51 17.52 6.78
C LYS A 154 -9.20 16.60 5.77
N GLY A 155 -9.00 15.30 5.90
CA GLY A 155 -9.62 14.30 5.04
C GLY A 155 -9.14 12.90 5.34
N ALA A 156 -9.12 12.05 4.32
CA ALA A 156 -8.61 10.69 4.43
C ALA A 156 -7.91 10.25 3.14
N ILE A 157 -6.85 9.46 3.29
CA ILE A 157 -6.36 8.62 2.21
C ILE A 157 -7.33 7.42 2.14
N GLN A 158 -7.98 7.23 1.00
CA GLN A 158 -8.83 6.07 0.75
C GLN A 158 -8.13 5.09 -0.18
N LEU A 159 -8.11 3.82 0.24
CA LEU A 159 -7.75 2.67 -0.57
C LEU A 159 -9.03 1.91 -0.92
N ILE A 160 -9.26 1.71 -2.22
CA ILE A 160 -10.40 0.97 -2.75
C ILE A 160 -9.83 -0.27 -3.44
N GLU A 161 -10.24 -1.44 -2.97
CA GLU A 161 -9.81 -2.74 -3.48
C GLU A 161 -11.04 -3.42 -4.10
N ILE A 162 -11.01 -3.61 -5.42
CA ILE A 162 -12.12 -4.15 -6.22
C ILE A 162 -11.85 -5.64 -6.50
N PRO A 163 -12.86 -6.52 -6.47
CA PRO A 163 -12.68 -7.90 -6.86
C PRO A 163 -12.22 -8.01 -8.32
N THR A 164 -11.18 -8.80 -8.56
CA THR A 164 -10.72 -9.15 -9.91
C THR A 164 -10.48 -10.66 -10.01
N GLY A 165 -10.64 -11.20 -11.21
CA GLY A 165 -10.26 -12.56 -11.57
C GLY A 165 -9.16 -12.64 -12.62
N ASP A 166 -8.61 -11.49 -13.04
CA ASP A 166 -7.66 -11.38 -14.15
C ASP A 166 -6.72 -10.17 -13.94
N GLU A 167 -5.53 -10.21 -14.53
CA GLU A 167 -4.48 -9.19 -14.48
C GLU A 167 -4.73 -8.00 -15.41
N ILE A 168 -5.65 -8.12 -16.37
CA ILE A 168 -5.88 -7.05 -17.36
C ILE A 168 -6.70 -5.86 -16.86
N HIS A 169 -7.29 -5.97 -15.66
CA HIS A 169 -8.15 -4.94 -15.07
C HIS A 169 -7.51 -4.35 -13.82
N ASP A 170 -7.22 -3.05 -13.85
CA ASP A 170 -6.89 -2.29 -12.64
C ASP A 170 -8.03 -2.43 -11.62
N ASN A 171 -7.68 -2.86 -10.42
CA ASN A 171 -8.63 -3.14 -9.34
C ASN A 171 -8.25 -2.44 -8.02
N ILE A 172 -7.23 -1.59 -8.05
CA ILE A 172 -6.74 -0.84 -6.89
C ILE A 172 -6.83 0.65 -7.18
N VAL A 173 -7.41 1.40 -6.25
CA VAL A 173 -7.41 2.87 -6.29
C VAL A 173 -6.94 3.43 -4.95
N ALA A 174 -5.95 4.32 -4.97
CA ALA A 174 -5.57 5.13 -3.82
C ALA A 174 -5.82 6.62 -4.13
N THR A 175 -6.49 7.35 -3.24
CA THR A 175 -6.81 8.76 -3.48
C THR A 175 -7.00 9.52 -2.16
N TRP A 176 -6.76 10.83 -2.18
CA TRP A 176 -7.14 11.71 -1.07
C TRP A 176 -8.61 12.14 -1.20
N VAL A 177 -9.39 11.97 -0.14
CA VAL A 177 -10.78 12.43 -0.06
C VAL A 177 -10.88 13.54 1.00
N PRO A 178 -11.23 14.78 0.62
CA PRO A 178 -11.45 15.87 1.57
C PRO A 178 -12.53 15.53 2.60
N GLY A 179 -12.37 16.02 3.83
CA GLY A 179 -13.33 15.81 4.91
C GLY A 179 -14.60 16.67 4.80
N ASP A 180 -14.51 17.81 4.12
CA ASP A 180 -15.66 18.69 3.88
C ASP A 180 -16.50 18.17 2.69
N PRO A 181 -17.84 18.31 2.74
CA PRO A 181 -18.69 17.90 1.63
C PRO A 181 -18.34 18.61 0.30
N ALA A 182 -18.18 17.82 -0.77
CA ALA A 182 -17.91 18.33 -2.10
C ALA A 182 -19.18 18.89 -2.76
N LYS A 183 -19.50 20.16 -2.48
CA LYS A 183 -20.71 20.86 -2.95
C LYS A 183 -20.50 21.63 -4.25
N ALA A 184 -21.57 21.75 -5.05
CA ALA A 184 -21.57 22.60 -6.24
C ALA A 184 -21.10 24.03 -5.93
N GLY A 185 -20.28 24.61 -6.81
CA GLY A 185 -19.67 25.93 -6.62
C GLY A 185 -18.36 25.92 -5.83
N THR A 186 -18.01 24.81 -5.15
CA THR A 186 -16.71 24.67 -4.47
C THR A 186 -15.58 24.60 -5.50
N SER A 187 -14.42 25.16 -5.14
CA SER A 187 -13.21 25.08 -5.96
C SER A 187 -12.00 24.63 -5.15
N TYR A 188 -11.09 23.93 -5.81
CA TYR A 188 -9.85 23.44 -5.22
C TYR A 188 -8.67 23.96 -6.03
N ARG A 189 -7.67 24.51 -5.34
CA ARG A 189 -6.38 24.94 -5.90
C ARG A 189 -5.31 24.16 -5.17
N LEU A 190 -4.73 23.18 -5.84
CA LEU A 190 -3.82 22.25 -5.23
C LEU A 190 -2.48 22.32 -5.94
N ARG A 191 -1.44 21.82 -5.27
CA ARG A 191 -0.13 21.60 -5.86
C ARG A 191 0.46 20.37 -5.18
N TYR A 192 0.86 19.39 -5.97
CA TYR A 192 1.47 18.16 -5.49
C TYR A 192 2.45 17.63 -6.53
N ARG A 193 3.32 16.71 -6.11
CA ARG A 193 4.31 16.06 -6.96
C ARG A 193 4.05 14.56 -6.99
N LEU A 194 4.12 13.99 -8.19
CA LEU A 194 4.08 12.57 -8.44
C LEU A 194 5.50 12.08 -8.72
N HIS A 195 5.96 11.11 -7.94
CA HIS A 195 7.25 10.46 -8.14
C HIS A 195 7.02 9.06 -8.68
N TRP A 196 7.39 8.85 -9.94
CA TRP A 196 7.37 7.56 -10.62
C TRP A 196 8.79 6.97 -10.58
N LEU A 197 9.07 6.21 -9.54
CA LEU A 197 10.41 5.74 -9.18
C LEU A 197 10.40 4.24 -8.85
N ALA A 198 11.57 3.64 -8.74
CA ALA A 198 11.69 2.27 -8.26
C ALA A 198 11.40 2.13 -6.75
N ASP A 199 11.55 3.21 -5.97
CA ASP A 199 11.32 3.22 -4.53
C ASP A 199 10.78 4.59 -4.09
N GLU A 200 10.26 4.66 -2.86
CA GLU A 200 9.72 5.91 -2.30
C GLU A 200 10.78 7.03 -2.28
N PRO A 201 10.40 8.28 -2.58
CA PRO A 201 11.35 9.40 -2.62
C PRO A 201 11.84 9.82 -1.23
N PHE A 202 11.11 9.45 -0.17
CA PHE A 202 11.39 9.81 1.22
C PHE A 202 11.49 8.56 2.10
N PRO A 203 12.58 7.78 1.99
CA PRO A 203 12.72 6.54 2.72
C PRO A 203 12.65 6.78 4.22
N THR A 204 11.86 5.96 4.91
CA THR A 204 11.79 5.99 6.38
C THR A 204 13.16 5.68 7.01
N PRO A 205 13.52 6.31 8.15
CA PRO A 205 14.69 5.90 8.92
C PRO A 205 14.47 4.57 9.68
N LEU A 206 13.27 4.00 9.63
CA LEU A 206 12.89 2.74 10.30
C LEU A 206 13.13 1.53 9.39
N ALA A 207 13.08 0.32 9.96
CA ALA A 207 12.97 -0.88 9.16
C ALA A 207 11.65 -0.92 8.39
N ARG A 208 11.69 -1.37 7.13
CA ARG A 208 10.51 -1.44 6.25
C ARG A 208 9.99 -2.87 6.20
N CYS A 209 8.67 -3.02 6.15
CA CYS A 209 8.04 -4.30 5.83
C CYS A 209 8.40 -4.71 4.39
N VAL A 210 9.07 -5.85 4.24
CA VAL A 210 9.52 -6.37 2.95
C VAL A 210 8.76 -7.62 2.52
N ALA A 211 8.04 -8.28 3.43
CA ALA A 211 7.15 -9.38 3.05
C ALA A 211 5.98 -9.54 4.02
N THR A 212 4.84 -9.96 3.48
CA THR A 212 3.65 -10.36 4.24
C THR A 212 3.20 -11.72 3.75
N ARG A 213 3.34 -12.77 4.58
CA ARG A 213 2.92 -14.12 4.20
C ARG A 213 1.86 -14.65 5.14
N MET A 214 0.91 -15.40 4.59
CA MET A 214 -0.19 -15.99 5.35
C MET A 214 -0.28 -17.51 5.11
N GLY A 215 -0.70 -18.24 6.13
CA GLY A 215 -0.95 -19.68 6.03
C GLY A 215 -1.91 -20.21 7.09
N ASN A 216 -2.06 -21.52 7.14
CA ASN A 216 -2.79 -22.16 8.24
C ASN A 216 -2.00 -22.03 9.54
N GLY A 217 -2.69 -21.70 10.63
CA GLY A 217 -2.14 -21.60 11.97
C GLY A 217 -1.74 -22.94 12.59
N GLY A 218 -1.16 -22.86 13.77
CA GLY A 218 -0.67 -24.01 14.55
C GLY A 218 0.81 -24.33 14.32
N VAL A 219 1.23 -25.45 14.92
CA VAL A 219 2.62 -25.93 14.87
C VAL A 219 2.81 -26.80 13.62
N PRO A 220 3.86 -26.55 12.82
CA PRO A 220 4.22 -27.43 11.71
C PRO A 220 4.38 -28.89 12.15
N GLY A 221 3.84 -29.83 11.38
CA GLY A 221 3.90 -31.26 11.68
C GLY A 221 2.89 -31.77 12.72
N GLN A 222 2.07 -30.89 13.30
CA GLN A 222 0.98 -31.25 14.22
C GLN A 222 -0.39 -31.07 13.54
N PRO A 223 -1.47 -31.71 14.07
CA PRO A 223 -2.82 -31.43 13.63
C PRO A 223 -3.12 -29.92 13.67
N ARG A 224 -3.51 -29.36 12.52
CA ARG A 224 -3.72 -27.91 12.40
C ARG A 224 -5.05 -27.50 13.03
N PRO A 225 -5.08 -26.50 13.93
CA PRO A 225 -6.32 -26.00 14.50
C PRO A 225 -7.17 -25.31 13.42
N GLN A 226 -8.47 -25.60 13.43
CA GLN A 226 -9.42 -24.98 12.51
C GLN A 226 -9.61 -23.50 12.86
N GLY A 227 -9.76 -22.66 11.83
CA GLY A 227 -10.03 -21.22 12.02
C GLY A 227 -8.86 -20.37 12.51
N VAL A 228 -7.64 -20.94 12.59
CA VAL A 228 -6.44 -20.21 12.98
C VAL A 228 -5.61 -19.89 11.74
N ARG A 229 -5.15 -18.64 11.60
CA ARG A 229 -4.24 -18.21 10.53
C ARG A 229 -2.90 -17.78 11.07
N LYS A 230 -1.84 -18.21 10.39
CA LYS A 230 -0.47 -17.79 10.66
C LYS A 230 -0.12 -16.61 9.78
N PHE A 231 0.56 -15.64 10.36
CA PHE A 231 1.18 -14.52 9.69
C PHE A 231 2.68 -14.54 9.91
N MET A 232 3.42 -14.27 8.85
CA MET A 232 4.87 -14.12 8.83
C MET A 232 5.17 -12.77 8.19
N ILE A 233 5.53 -11.79 9.01
CA ILE A 233 5.76 -10.41 8.57
C ILE A 233 7.25 -10.12 8.70
N GLU A 234 7.90 -9.74 7.61
CA GLU A 234 9.33 -9.49 7.57
C GLU A 234 9.62 -8.01 7.47
N PHE A 235 10.58 -7.55 8.28
CA PHE A 235 11.07 -6.19 8.30
C PHE A 235 12.58 -6.18 8.04
N LEU A 236 13.03 -5.21 7.25
CA LEU A 236 14.44 -5.10 6.87
C LEU A 236 14.96 -3.67 7.03
N GLY A 237 16.20 -3.57 7.51
CA GLY A 237 16.98 -2.33 7.53
C GLY A 237 16.74 -1.47 8.77
N GLY A 238 17.04 -0.18 8.65
CA GLY A 238 16.92 0.79 9.73
C GLY A 238 17.59 0.34 11.04
N PRO A 239 16.98 0.64 12.20
CA PRO A 239 17.52 0.28 13.51
C PRO A 239 17.67 -1.23 13.78
N LEU A 240 17.05 -2.09 12.97
CA LEU A 240 17.17 -3.55 13.15
C LEU A 240 18.58 -4.06 12.79
N ALA A 241 19.30 -3.37 11.90
CA ALA A 241 20.66 -3.74 11.50
C ALA A 241 21.69 -3.53 12.62
N ASP A 242 21.36 -2.65 13.57
CA ASP A 242 22.22 -2.26 14.68
C ASP A 242 21.84 -2.97 16.01
N LEU A 243 20.92 -3.94 15.96
CA LEU A 243 20.53 -4.67 17.17
C LEU A 243 21.73 -5.45 17.72
N PRO A 244 22.06 -5.30 19.03
CA PRO A 244 23.12 -6.08 19.64
C PRO A 244 22.83 -7.58 19.58
N PHE A 245 23.89 -8.38 19.48
CA PHE A 245 23.76 -9.83 19.50
C PHE A 245 22.95 -10.32 20.71
N GLY A 246 21.99 -11.22 20.47
CA GLY A 246 21.10 -11.77 21.49
C GLY A 246 19.89 -10.89 21.84
N VAL A 247 19.84 -9.63 21.41
CA VAL A 247 18.66 -8.77 21.57
C VAL A 247 17.66 -9.08 20.47
N LYS A 248 16.43 -9.41 20.87
CA LYS A 248 15.31 -9.62 19.94
C LYS A 248 14.36 -8.42 19.99
N PRO A 249 13.88 -7.92 18.84
CA PRO A 249 12.84 -6.90 18.82
C PRO A 249 11.51 -7.50 19.31
N GLU A 250 10.74 -6.72 20.04
CA GLU A 250 9.39 -7.08 20.49
C GLU A 250 8.36 -6.72 19.42
N PRO A 251 7.49 -7.65 19.00
CA PRO A 251 6.37 -7.34 18.12
C PRO A 251 5.21 -6.72 18.92
N VAL A 252 4.83 -5.49 18.59
CA VAL A 252 3.64 -4.84 19.16
C VAL A 252 2.46 -5.09 18.24
N LEU A 253 1.52 -5.93 18.68
CA LEU A 253 0.37 -6.37 17.91
C LEU A 253 -0.93 -5.74 18.40
N TRP A 254 -1.79 -5.40 17.46
CA TRP A 254 -3.18 -5.02 17.72
C TRP A 254 -4.09 -5.59 16.63
N ALA A 255 -5.31 -6.00 17.01
CA ALA A 255 -6.36 -6.38 16.08
C ALA A 255 -7.70 -5.78 16.51
N SER A 256 -8.56 -5.46 15.55
CA SER A 256 -9.93 -4.99 15.81
C SER A 256 -10.80 -6.05 16.47
N ARG A 257 -10.52 -7.34 16.20
CA ARG A 257 -11.13 -8.48 16.88
C ARG A 257 -10.25 -9.73 16.79
N GLY A 258 -10.59 -10.73 17.59
CA GLY A 258 -9.85 -12.00 17.65
C GLY A 258 -8.75 -11.96 18.70
N THR A 259 -7.95 -13.02 18.73
CA THR A 259 -6.87 -13.21 19.71
C THR A 259 -5.61 -13.70 19.03
N PHE A 260 -4.46 -13.26 19.54
CA PHE A 260 -3.16 -13.66 19.06
C PHE A 260 -2.60 -14.82 19.89
N SER A 261 -1.87 -15.72 19.23
CA SER A 261 -1.09 -16.79 19.84
C SER A 261 0.18 -17.03 19.03
N TYR A 262 1.09 -17.92 19.48
CA TYR A 262 2.33 -18.26 18.75
C TYR A 262 3.15 -17.03 18.30
N ILE A 263 3.23 -16.02 19.17
CA ILE A 263 3.90 -14.75 18.91
C ILE A 263 5.39 -14.90 19.20
N PHE A 264 6.24 -14.69 18.21
CA PHE A 264 7.68 -14.51 18.43
C PHE A 264 8.34 -13.78 17.27
N THR A 265 9.55 -13.31 17.52
CA THR A 265 10.43 -12.68 16.53
C THR A 265 11.73 -13.47 16.40
N GLU A 266 12.24 -13.56 15.18
CA GLU A 266 13.52 -14.17 14.87
C GLU A 266 14.21 -13.44 13.71
N ALA A 267 15.53 -13.48 13.69
CA ALA A 267 16.29 -13.04 12.53
C ALA A 267 16.03 -14.03 11.38
N VAL A 268 15.86 -13.51 10.16
CA VAL A 268 15.72 -14.36 8.98
C VAL A 268 17.06 -15.07 8.74
N PRO A 269 17.10 -16.40 8.56
CA PRO A 269 18.35 -17.16 8.43
C PRO A 269 18.92 -17.08 7.00
N ASP A 270 19.02 -15.88 6.44
CA ASP A 270 19.54 -15.61 5.09
C ASP A 270 20.91 -14.91 5.10
N GLY A 271 21.43 -14.59 6.28
CA GLY A 271 22.71 -13.90 6.45
C GLY A 271 22.63 -12.38 6.23
N VAL A 272 21.44 -11.80 6.12
CA VAL A 272 21.24 -10.36 5.92
C VAL A 272 21.04 -9.66 7.28
N SER A 273 21.94 -8.74 7.63
CA SER A 273 21.81 -7.97 8.87
C SER A 273 20.55 -7.10 8.86
N GLY A 274 19.85 -7.06 10.00
CA GLY A 274 18.62 -6.29 10.15
C GLY A 274 17.40 -6.89 9.47
N HIS A 275 17.49 -8.11 8.91
CA HIS A 275 16.34 -8.83 8.41
C HIS A 275 15.70 -9.66 9.54
N TRP A 276 14.51 -9.24 9.98
CA TRP A 276 13.77 -9.89 11.05
C TRP A 276 12.37 -10.26 10.62
N ARG A 277 11.87 -11.37 11.16
CA ARG A 277 10.50 -11.82 10.97
C ARG A 277 9.76 -11.81 12.31
N ALA A 278 8.55 -11.26 12.31
CA ALA A 278 7.54 -11.48 13.33
C ALA A 278 6.58 -12.57 12.86
N GLN A 279 6.43 -13.61 13.67
CA GLN A 279 5.42 -14.64 13.52
C GLN A 279 4.32 -14.45 14.56
N PHE A 280 3.07 -14.63 14.15
CA PHE A 280 1.95 -14.80 15.07
C PHE A 280 0.82 -15.60 14.41
N ASP A 281 -0.01 -16.22 15.24
CA ASP A 281 -1.27 -16.83 14.85
C ASP A 281 -2.44 -15.93 15.29
N LEU A 282 -3.41 -15.70 14.40
CA LEU A 282 -4.67 -15.04 14.67
C LEU A 282 -5.80 -16.07 14.69
N THR A 283 -6.59 -16.05 15.77
CA THR A 283 -7.89 -16.72 15.84
C THR A 283 -8.99 -15.67 15.86
N ALA A 284 -9.85 -15.67 14.83
CA ALA A 284 -11.00 -14.79 14.75
C ALA A 284 -12.23 -15.60 14.29
N THR A 285 -13.38 -15.32 14.89
CA THR A 285 -14.66 -15.93 14.49
C THR A 285 -15.39 -15.04 13.48
N GLY A 286 -16.29 -15.66 12.71
CA GLY A 286 -17.08 -14.97 11.67
C GLY A 286 -16.28 -14.62 10.41
N ASN A 287 -16.96 -14.00 9.46
CA ASN A 287 -16.43 -13.70 8.13
C ASN A 287 -16.07 -12.21 7.92
N ASP A 288 -16.32 -11.35 8.91
CA ASP A 288 -16.06 -9.92 8.78
C ASP A 288 -14.54 -9.63 8.62
N PRO A 289 -14.11 -8.52 8.02
CA PRO A 289 -12.69 -8.15 7.98
C PRO A 289 -12.07 -7.90 9.37
N VAL A 290 -10.84 -8.38 9.59
CA VAL A 290 -10.05 -8.10 10.81
C VAL A 290 -8.94 -7.11 10.45
N ASP A 291 -9.04 -5.88 10.95
CA ASP A 291 -7.95 -4.92 10.83
C ASP A 291 -6.87 -5.22 11.87
N MET A 292 -5.61 -5.20 11.47
CA MET A 292 -4.47 -5.50 12.30
C MET A 292 -3.38 -4.45 12.14
N LYS A 293 -2.60 -4.26 13.20
CA LYS A 293 -1.38 -3.47 13.19
C LYS A 293 -0.23 -4.25 13.82
N LEU A 294 0.97 -4.08 13.27
CA LEU A 294 2.22 -4.61 13.79
C LEU A 294 3.34 -3.59 13.56
N TYR A 295 4.15 -3.37 14.58
CA TYR A 295 5.49 -2.81 14.44
C TYR A 295 6.45 -3.47 15.42
N LEU A 296 7.75 -3.32 15.17
CA LEU A 296 8.81 -3.83 16.02
C LEU A 296 9.38 -2.72 16.91
N LYS A 297 9.65 -3.03 18.18
CA LYS A 297 10.33 -2.12 19.11
C LYS A 297 11.45 -2.82 19.91
N SER A 298 12.30 -2.05 20.56
CA SER A 298 13.19 -2.53 21.63
C SER A 298 13.21 -1.50 22.75
N GLY A 299 12.77 -1.91 23.95
CA GLY A 299 12.43 -0.98 25.02
C GLY A 299 11.38 0.02 24.53
N ASP A 300 11.68 1.31 24.64
CA ASP A 300 10.80 2.39 24.18
C ASP A 300 11.07 2.83 22.73
N LYS A 301 12.09 2.26 22.07
CA LYS A 301 12.48 2.65 20.71
C LYS A 301 11.70 1.85 19.66
N VAL A 302 10.94 2.53 18.82
CA VAL A 302 10.34 1.96 17.60
C VAL A 302 11.45 1.67 16.58
N LEU A 303 11.43 0.47 16.00
CA LEU A 303 12.47 -0.02 15.09
C LEU A 303 11.98 -0.19 13.66
N SER A 304 10.68 -0.34 13.44
CA SER A 304 10.09 -0.50 12.11
C SER A 304 8.97 0.50 11.86
N GLU A 305 8.64 0.71 10.59
CA GLU A 305 7.34 1.28 10.22
C GLU A 305 6.19 0.39 10.74
N THR A 306 4.96 0.92 10.71
CA THR A 306 3.78 0.16 11.10
C THR A 306 3.18 -0.57 9.90
N TRP A 307 3.22 -1.90 9.94
CA TRP A 307 2.41 -2.75 9.08
C TRP A 307 0.95 -2.66 9.51
N VAL A 308 0.07 -2.31 8.58
CA VAL A 308 -1.38 -2.22 8.78
C VAL A 308 -2.03 -3.14 7.77
N TYR A 309 -2.82 -4.12 8.20
CA TYR A 309 -3.35 -5.12 7.27
C TYR A 309 -4.78 -5.46 7.60
N GLN A 310 -5.59 -5.66 6.56
CA GLN A 310 -6.95 -6.15 6.71
C GLN A 310 -6.97 -7.61 6.30
N TYR A 311 -7.08 -8.51 7.30
CA TYR A 311 -7.31 -9.92 7.03
C TYR A 311 -8.78 -10.15 6.70
N LEU A 312 -9.02 -10.76 5.54
CA LEU A 312 -10.35 -11.17 5.08
C LEU A 312 -10.51 -12.67 5.37
N PRO A 313 -11.33 -13.07 6.36
CA PRO A 313 -11.52 -14.48 6.66
C PRO A 313 -12.07 -15.25 5.45
N PHE A 314 -11.49 -16.41 5.20
CA PHE A 314 -12.00 -17.30 4.16
C PHE A 314 -13.40 -17.78 4.53
N PRO A 315 -14.37 -17.80 3.58
CA PRO A 315 -15.72 -18.28 3.85
C PRO A 315 -15.69 -19.68 4.46
N THR A 316 -16.21 -19.82 5.68
CA THR A 316 -16.41 -21.13 6.30
C THR A 316 -17.65 -21.80 5.67
N GLY A 317 -17.48 -22.46 4.53
CA GLY A 317 -18.55 -23.24 3.90
C GLY A 317 -18.63 -23.02 2.40
N GLY A 318 -17.77 -23.72 1.64
CA GLY A 318 -17.77 -23.62 0.18
C GLY A 318 -16.60 -24.32 -0.48
N MET A 319 -16.21 -25.49 0.00
CA MET A 319 -15.64 -26.55 -0.82
C MET A 319 -15.65 -27.83 0.00
N GLY A 320 -16.67 -28.65 -0.26
CA GLY A 320 -16.46 -30.09 -0.20
C GLY A 320 -15.33 -30.46 -1.16
N GLN A 321 -14.67 -31.55 -0.83
CA GLN A 321 -13.82 -32.35 -1.71
C GLN A 321 -13.77 -31.87 -3.17
N VAL A 322 -12.68 -31.22 -3.55
CA VAL A 322 -12.09 -31.47 -4.86
C VAL A 322 -10.59 -31.61 -4.61
N TRP A 323 -10.09 -32.73 -5.10
CA TRP A 323 -8.76 -33.30 -4.89
C TRP A 323 -7.64 -32.39 -5.37
#